data_AF-A0A7H4N5P5-F1
#
_entry.id   AF-A0A7H4N5P5-F1
#
_cell.length_a   1.000
_cell.length_b   1.000
_cell.length_c   1.000
_cell.angle_alpha   90.00
_cell.angle_beta   90.00
_cell.angle_gamma   90.00
#
_symmetry.space_group_name_H-M   'P 1'
#
loop_
_entity.id
_entity.type
_entity.pdbx_description
1 polymer ?
#
loop_
_entity_poly.entity_id
_entity_poly.type
_entity_poly.pdbx_seq_one_letter_code
_entity_poly.pdbx_strand_id
1 'polypeptide(L)'
;MAMARLAVALPCNAADNGEATFWLGVIASGKQADALAKHHKGDLVSVAGNMQLNQWTGQDGGTQQGYQVIADSVLSARTVRPKG
;
A
#
# COMPACT_ATOMS: atom_id res chain seq x y z
N MET A 1 9.83 -2.90 12.30
CA MET A 1 9.62 -2.60 10.86
C MET A 1 8.58 -3.58 10.37
N ALA A 2 7.56 -3.12 9.64
CA ALA A 2 6.51 -3.97 9.10
C ALA A 2 6.36 -3.68 7.60
N MET A 3 6.12 -4.74 6.84
CA MET A 3 5.84 -4.67 5.41
C MET A 3 4.42 -5.18 5.17
N ALA A 4 3.64 -4.42 4.41
CA ALA A 4 2.33 -4.83 3.93
C ALA A 4 2.25 -4.61 2.41
N ARG A 5 1.28 -5.26 1.77
CA ARG A 5 0.98 -5.05 0.36
C ARG A 5 -0.48 -4.68 0.23
N LEU A 6 -0.74 -3.47 -0.26
CA LEU A 6 -2.09 -2.93 -0.43
C LEU A 6 -2.54 -3.13 -1.88
N ALA A 7 -3.78 -3.58 -2.04
CA ALA A 7 -4.48 -3.54 -3.31
C ALA A 7 -5.14 -2.16 -3.43
N VAL A 8 -4.69 -1.37 -4.39
CA VAL A 8 -5.22 -0.03 -4.68
C VAL A 8 -5.96 -0.12 -6.01
N ALA A 9 -7.27 0.14 -6.00
CA ALA A 9 -8.02 0.32 -7.24
C ALA A 9 -7.62 1.66 -7.85
N LEU A 10 -6.96 1.62 -9.00
CA LEU A 10 -6.60 2.82 -9.75
C LEU A 10 -7.50 2.94 -10.98
N PRO A 11 -8.01 4.14 -11.30
CA PRO A 11 -8.77 4.35 -12.51
C PRO A 11 -7.89 4.01 -13.72
N CYS A 12 -8.37 3.10 -14.56
CA CYS A 12 -7.67 2.63 -15.74
C CYS A 12 -8.62 2.68 -16.93
N ASN A 13 -8.40 3.63 -17.83
CA ASN A 13 -9.25 3.84 -19.00
C ASN A 13 -9.25 2.65 -19.98
N ALA A 14 -8.29 1.73 -19.86
CA ALA A 14 -8.16 0.55 -20.71
C ALA A 14 -8.68 -0.74 -20.07
N ALA A 15 -9.12 -0.72 -18.81
CA ALA A 15 -9.69 -1.88 -18.14
C ALA A 15 -11.20 -1.98 -18.41
N ASP A 16 -11.73 -3.19 -18.63
CA ASP A 16 -13.15 -3.42 -18.95
C ASP A 16 -14.12 -2.91 -17.86
N ASN A 17 -13.67 -2.86 -16.61
CA ASN A 17 -14.40 -2.34 -15.45
C ASN A 17 -13.99 -0.90 -15.07
N GLY A 18 -13.14 -0.25 -15.85
CA GLY A 18 -12.63 1.10 -15.58
C GLY A 18 -11.60 1.20 -14.45
N GLU A 19 -11.23 0.09 -13.81
CA GLU A 19 -10.30 0.06 -12.67
C GLU A 19 -9.27 -1.07 -12.78
N ALA A 20 -7.99 -0.73 -12.60
CA ALA A 20 -6.92 -1.72 -12.47
C ALA A 20 -6.51 -1.87 -11.00
N THR A 21 -6.42 -3.12 -10.52
CA THR A 21 -5.88 -3.39 -9.19
C THR A 21 -4.36 -3.26 -9.23
N PHE A 22 -3.86 -2.23 -8.57
CA PHE A 22 -2.45 -1.96 -8.43
C PHE A 22 -1.95 -2.41 -7.06
N TRP A 23 -0.87 -3.19 -7.05
CA TRP A 23 -0.29 -3.70 -5.82
C TRP A 23 0.84 -2.82 -5.32
N LEU A 24 0.55 -2.02 -4.30
CA LEU A 24 1.50 -1.08 -3.68
C LEU A 24 2.15 -1.72 -2.44
N GLY A 25 3.48 -1.77 -2.41
CA GLY A 25 4.21 -2.10 -1.19
C GLY A 25 4.10 -0.98 -0.17
N VAL A 26 3.91 -1.30 1.10
CA VAL A 26 3.96 -0.32 2.20
C VAL A 26 4.97 -0.80 3.22
N ILE A 27 5.93 0.06 3.56
CA ILE A 27 6.94 -0.20 4.57
C ILE A 27 6.77 0.85 5.66
N ALA A 28 6.53 0.41 6.88
CA ALA A 28 6.43 1.28 8.04
C ALA A 28 7.49 0.91 9.08
N SER A 29 7.99 1.93 9.80
CA SER A 29 8.95 1.76 10.90
C SER A 29 8.38 2.33 12.20
N GLY A 30 8.99 2.00 13.34
CA GLY A 30 8.56 2.50 14.65
C GLY A 30 7.11 2.13 15.01
N LYS A 31 6.36 3.09 15.58
CA LYS A 31 4.97 2.91 16.05
C LYS A 31 3.99 2.64 14.92
N GLN A 32 4.27 3.14 13.72
CA GLN A 32 3.48 2.94 12.52
C GLN A 32 3.59 1.49 12.03
N ALA A 33 4.73 0.84 12.27
CA ALA A 33 4.89 -0.59 11.99
C ALA A 33 3.93 -1.43 12.82
N ASP A 34 3.76 -1.10 14.11
CA ASP A 34 2.82 -1.79 15.00
C ASP A 34 1.37 -1.53 14.60
N ALA A 35 1.05 -0.32 14.13
CA ALA A 35 -0.27 -0.01 13.57
C ALA A 35 -0.53 -0.83 12.30
N LEU A 36 0.44 -0.86 11.38
CA LEU A 36 0.35 -1.62 10.14
C LEU A 36 0.22 -3.13 10.40
N ALA A 37 0.95 -3.67 11.38
CA ALA A 37 0.88 -5.09 11.76
C ALA A 37 -0.46 -5.49 12.39
N LYS A 38 -1.22 -4.54 12.95
CA LYS A 38 -2.55 -4.79 13.52
C LYS A 38 -3.65 -4.85 12.44
N HIS A 39 -3.36 -4.41 11.22
CA HIS A 39 -4.31 -4.43 10.11
C HIS A 39 -4.33 -5.78 9.41
N HIS A 40 -5.54 -6.20 9.02
CA HIS A 40 -5.77 -7.47 8.35
C HIS A 40 -6.28 -7.26 6.93
N LYS A 41 -6.22 -8.32 6.12
CA LYS A 41 -6.76 -8.33 4.77
C LYS A 41 -8.23 -7.91 4.78
N GLY A 42 -8.57 -6.86 4.02
CA GLY A 42 -9.92 -6.29 3.96
C GLY A 42 -10.10 -5.01 4.78
N ASP A 43 -9.14 -4.66 5.64
CA ASP A 43 -9.16 -3.37 6.34
C ASP A 43 -8.84 -2.22 5.37
N LEU A 44 -9.62 -1.14 5.47
CA LEU A 44 -9.35 0.09 4.74
C LEU A 44 -8.31 0.90 5.52
N VAL A 45 -7.17 1.16 4.88
CA VAL A 45 -6.02 1.84 5.48
C VAL A 45 -5.62 2.99 4.56
N SER A 46 -5.48 4.18 5.13
CA SER A 46 -4.87 5.34 4.47
C SER A 46 -3.41 5.42 4.90
N VAL A 47 -2.51 5.47 3.92
CA VAL A 47 -1.07 5.54 4.15
C VAL A 47 -0.56 6.84 3.54
N ALA A 48 0.18 7.60 4.33
CA ALA A 48 0.87 8.80 3.89
C ALA A 48 2.37 8.64 4.14
N GLY A 49 3.16 9.02 3.14
CA GLY A 49 4.60 8.90 3.21
C GLY A 49 5.26 9.09 1.85
N ASN A 50 6.53 8.74 1.77
CA ASN A 50 7.33 8.92 0.56
C ASN A 50 7.14 7.74 -0.40
N MET A 51 6.81 8.04 -1.67
CA MET A 51 6.73 7.03 -2.71
C MET A 51 8.12 6.76 -3.29
N GLN A 52 8.56 5.50 -3.20
CA GLN A 52 9.82 5.04 -3.73
C GLN A 52 9.59 4.00 -4.84
N LEU A 53 10.28 4.21 -5.96
CA LEU A 53 10.40 3.20 -7.00
C LEU A 53 11.62 2.34 -6.68
N ASN A 54 11.39 1.06 -6.42
CA ASN A 54 12.47 0.10 -6.25
C ASN A 54 12.72 -0.60 -7.58
N GLN A 55 13.90 -0.40 -8.18
CA GLN A 55 14.29 -1.08 -9.41
C GLN A 55 15.36 -2.11 -9.09
N TRP A 56 15.21 -3.32 -9.63
CA TRP A 56 16.23 -4.36 -9.51
C TRP A 56 16.35 -5.14 -10.81
N THR A 57 17.54 -5.67 -11.07
CA THR A 57 17.75 -6.57 -12.21
C THR A 57 17.20 -7.95 -11.85
N GLY A 58 16.19 -8.40 -12.60
CA GLY A 58 15.67 -9.76 -12.47
C GLY A 58 16.70 -10.80 -12.92
N GLN A 59 16.48 -12.07 -12.58
CA GLN A 59 17.37 -13.16 -12.98
C GLN A 59 17.55 -13.25 -14.51
N ASP A 60 16.55 -12.82 -15.27
CA ASP A 60 16.56 -12.82 -16.74
C ASP A 60 17.29 -11.60 -17.35
N GLY A 61 17.94 -10.76 -16.53
CA GLY A 61 18.62 -9.53 -16.96
C GLY A 61 17.68 -8.34 -17.25
N GLY A 62 16.37 -8.55 -17.23
CA GLY A 62 15.38 -7.47 -17.35
C GLY A 62 15.32 -6.58 -16.10
N THR A 63 15.12 -5.27 -16.29
CA THR A 63 14.88 -4.35 -15.16
C THR A 63 13.45 -4.54 -14.65
N GLN A 64 13.32 -5.01 -13.42
CA GLN A 64 12.07 -5.10 -12.70
C GLN A 64 11.87 -3.85 -11.86
N GLN A 65 10.62 -3.43 -11.72
CA GLN A 65 10.27 -2.25 -10.92
C GLN A 65 9.15 -2.60 -9.95
N GLY A 66 9.30 -2.20 -8.70
CA GLY A 66 8.30 -2.33 -7.65
C GLY A 66 8.01 -0.97 -7.05
N TYR A 67 6.73 -0.65 -6.90
CA TYR A 67 6.30 0.58 -6.25
C TYR A 67 6.08 0.32 -4.76
N GLN A 68 6.70 1.15 -3.92
CA GLN A 68 6.56 1.08 -2.48
C GLN A 68 6.39 2.46 -1.85
N VAL A 69 5.67 2.54 -0.74
CA VAL A 69 5.56 3.75 0.09
C VAL A 69 6.26 3.49 1.41
N ILE A 70 7.20 4.37 1.74
CA ILE A 70 7.78 4.46 3.08
C ILE A 70 6.80 5.28 3.92
N ALA A 71 6.02 4.61 4.74
CA ALA A 71 4.92 5.21 5.49
C ALA A 71 5.43 5.97 6.72
N ASP A 72 5.22 7.29 6.70
CA ASP A 72 5.42 8.16 7.85
C ASP A 72 4.19 8.14 8.76
N SER A 73 3.01 7.92 8.17
CA SER A 73 1.73 7.82 8.86
C SER A 73 0.86 6.73 8.25
N VAL A 74 0.29 5.90 9.12
CA VAL A 74 -0.69 4.86 8.78
C VAL A 74 -1.95 5.14 9.57
N LEU A 75 -3.03 5.50 8.87
CA LEU A 75 -4.34 5.76 9.46
C LEU A 75 -5.28 4.61 9.10
N SER A 76 -5.86 3.99 10.12
CA SER A 76 -6.96 3.06 9.90
C SER A 76 -8.23 3.84 9.58
N ALA A 77 -8.87 3.54 8.46
CA ALA A 77 -10.20 4.04 8.16
C ALA A 77 -11.27 3.14 8.79
N ARG A 78 -11.08 2.77 10.06
CA ARG A 78 -12.16 2.19 10.86
C ARG A 78 -13.17 3.31 11.04
N THR A 79 -14.21 3.33 10.21
CA THR A 79 -15.33 4.26 10.32
C THR A 79 -15.88 4.15 11.74
N VAL A 80 -15.47 5.06 12.62
CA VAL A 80 -16.14 5.28 13.90
C VAL A 80 -17.51 5.81 13.52
N ARG A 81 -18.52 4.94 13.49
CA ARG A 81 -19.90 5.41 13.50
C ARG A 81 -20.02 6.31 14.73
N PRO A 82 -20.33 7.61 14.62
CA PRO A 82 -20.66 8.39 15.79
C PRO A 82 -21.85 7.69 16.43
N LYS A 83 -21.72 7.23 17.67
CA LYS A 83 -22.88 6.87 18.47
C LYS A 83 -23.64 8.17 18.72
N GLY A 84 -24.69 8.40 17.94
CA GLY A 84 -25.80 9.27 18.32
C GLY A 84 -26.71 8.56 19.29
#